data_AF-A0A955X995-F1
#
_entry.id   AF-A0A955X995-F1
#
_cell.length_a   1.000
_cell.length_b   1.000
_cell.length_c   1.000
_cell.angle_alpha   90.00
_cell.angle_beta   90.00
_cell.angle_gamma   90.00
#
_symmetry.space_group_name_H-M   'P 1'
#
loop_
_entity.id
_entity.type
_entity.pdbx_description
1 polymer ?
#
loop_
_entity_poly.entity_id
_entity_poly.type
_entity_poly.pdbx_seq_one_letter_code
_entity_poly.pdbx_strand_id
1 'polypeptide(L)'
;ALCQRQLRVLEGLGDRFQQARCIAALGEVARQAGELDEAERAYRQALAMDEAIGSKSAWMDRLNLGLVLLARGDFAGAQRLSAQVARELGPGAEPSQRCLVLTQRLPSLAHAGDWAAWSVTLTEARLLLEETGLADGDLAWLLELAGAEALARGAVEPAQLVLALAAEQWRALGRPDRAAAATNVIPAT
;
A
#
# COMPACT_ATOMS: atom_id res chain seq x y z
N ALA A 1 39.72 12.27 17.09
CA ALA A 1 38.78 13.40 16.89
C ALA A 1 37.79 13.16 15.74
N LEU A 2 38.23 12.89 14.50
CA LEU A 2 37.34 12.66 13.36
C LEU A 2 36.46 11.40 13.53
N CYS A 3 37.01 10.26 13.95
CA CYS A 3 36.23 9.04 14.17
C CYS A 3 35.16 9.19 15.27
N GLN A 4 35.45 9.92 16.36
CA GLN A 4 34.45 10.20 17.41
C GLN A 4 33.36 11.19 16.97
N ARG A 5 33.68 12.07 16.01
CA ARG A 5 32.69 12.95 15.39
C ARG A 5 31.81 12.17 14.40
N GLN A 6 32.40 11.28 13.61
CA GLN A 6 31.68 10.38 12.73
C GLN A 6 30.78 9.42 13.52
N LEU A 7 31.27 8.84 14.62
CA LEU A 7 30.48 7.96 15.48
C LEU A 7 29.26 8.67 16.06
N ARG A 8 29.43 9.87 16.62
CA ARG A 8 28.29 10.67 17.13
C ARG A 8 27.26 11.04 16.06
N VAL A 9 27.71 11.28 14.83
CA VAL A 9 26.79 11.53 13.70
C VAL A 9 26.04 10.24 13.33
N LEU A 10 26.73 9.11 13.27
CA LEU A 10 26.12 7.81 12.98
C LEU A 10 25.12 7.39 14.06
N GLU A 11 25.45 7.60 15.34
CA GLU A 11 24.56 7.38 16.48
C GLU A 11 23.29 8.25 16.37
N GLY A 12 23.44 9.55 16.15
CA GLY A 12 22.30 10.46 16.00
C GLY A 12 21.42 10.17 14.78
N LEU A 13 21.99 9.64 13.68
CA LEU A 13 21.22 9.14 12.54
C LEU A 13 20.46 7.86 12.89
N GLY A 14 21.10 6.94 13.62
CA GLY A 14 20.47 5.72 14.11
C GLY A 14 19.28 6.00 15.02
N ASP A 15 19.43 6.92 15.96
CA ASP A 15 18.35 7.30 16.88
C ASP A 15 17.15 7.89 16.14
N ARG A 16 17.40 8.77 15.15
CA ARG A 16 16.33 9.37 14.33
C ARG A 16 15.62 8.34 13.47
N PHE A 17 16.35 7.40 12.88
CA PHE A 17 15.76 6.31 12.11
C PHE A 17 14.83 5.44 12.98
N GLN A 18 15.27 5.06 14.19
CA GLN A 18 14.43 4.28 15.09
C GLN A 18 13.21 5.08 15.58
N GLN A 19 13.38 6.37 15.83
CA GLN A 19 12.26 7.24 16.20
C GLN A 19 11.21 7.33 15.09
N ALA A 20 11.63 7.49 13.82
CA ALA A 20 10.71 7.49 12.67
C ALA A 20 9.92 6.17 12.59
N ARG A 21 10.59 5.02 12.77
CA ARG A 21 9.93 3.70 12.79
C ARG A 21 8.91 3.56 13.91
N CYS A 22 9.24 4.01 15.12
CA CYS A 22 8.30 3.99 16.24
C CYS A 22 7.06 4.86 15.95
N ILE A 23 7.25 6.03 15.34
CA ILE A 23 6.14 6.91 14.96
C ILE A 23 5.29 6.26 13.87
N ALA A 24 5.89 5.67 12.83
CA ALA A 24 5.15 4.95 11.80
C ALA A 24 4.33 3.79 12.39
N ALA A 25 4.88 3.06 13.37
CA ALA A 25 4.15 2.01 14.08
C ALA A 25 2.96 2.54 14.88
N LEU A 26 3.07 3.73 15.50
CA LEU A 26 1.92 4.40 16.13
C LEU A 26 0.86 4.78 15.10
N GLY A 27 1.28 5.23 13.91
CA GLY A 27 0.37 5.50 12.80
C GLY A 27 -0.40 4.26 12.37
N GLU A 28 0.27 3.10 12.33
CA GLU A 28 -0.34 1.82 12.01
C GLU A 28 -1.36 1.38 13.05
N VAL A 29 -1.05 1.52 14.34
CA VAL A 29 -2.01 1.23 15.42
C VAL A 29 -3.24 2.13 15.30
N ALA A 30 -3.05 3.44 15.08
CA ALA A 30 -4.14 4.38 14.90
C ALA A 30 -5.00 4.04 13.66
N ARG A 31 -4.37 3.68 12.54
CA ARG A 31 -5.06 3.28 11.31
C ARG A 31 -5.94 2.05 11.54
N GLN A 32 -5.40 1.03 12.21
CA GLN A 32 -6.15 -0.17 12.56
C GLN A 32 -7.31 0.10 13.53
N ALA A 33 -7.19 1.13 14.37
CA ALA A 33 -8.27 1.61 15.24
C ALA A 33 -9.30 2.50 14.50
N GLY A 34 -9.07 2.85 13.23
CA GLY A 34 -9.92 3.77 12.45
C GLY A 34 -9.66 5.26 12.75
N GLU A 35 -8.64 5.57 13.54
CA GLU A 35 -8.20 6.93 13.87
C GLU A 35 -7.35 7.51 12.73
N LEU A 36 -8.00 7.81 11.60
CA LEU A 36 -7.30 8.16 10.36
C LEU A 36 -6.53 9.49 10.44
N ASP A 37 -7.01 10.45 11.23
CA ASP A 37 -6.33 11.74 11.44
C ASP A 37 -5.04 11.57 12.24
N GLU A 38 -5.06 10.75 13.29
CA GLU A 38 -3.91 10.35 14.08
C GLU A 38 -2.90 9.60 13.22
N ALA A 39 -3.38 8.62 12.44
CA ALA A 39 -2.56 7.82 11.55
C ALA A 39 -1.80 8.70 10.53
N GLU A 40 -2.52 9.60 9.87
CA GLU A 40 -1.95 10.51 8.90
C GLU A 40 -0.88 11.43 9.50
N ARG A 41 -1.15 11.99 10.70
CA ARG A 41 -0.18 12.83 11.41
C ARG A 41 1.10 12.06 11.73
N ALA A 42 0.95 10.83 12.23
CA ALA A 42 2.08 9.97 12.55
C ALA A 42 2.90 9.63 11.30
N TYR A 43 2.29 9.13 10.23
CA TYR A 43 3.04 8.79 9.00
C TYR A 43 3.71 10.01 8.36
N ARG A 44 3.07 11.20 8.37
CA ARG A 44 3.73 12.44 7.88
C ARG A 44 4.93 12.83 8.74
N GLN A 45 4.83 12.65 10.05
CA GLN A 45 5.95 12.92 10.94
C GLN A 45 7.10 11.93 10.71
N ALA A 46 6.80 10.63 10.57
CA ALA A 46 7.80 9.62 10.22
C ALA A 46 8.46 9.93 8.87
N LEU A 47 7.67 10.25 7.85
CA LEU A 47 8.13 10.61 6.51
C LEU A 47 9.09 11.81 6.55
N ALA A 48 8.71 12.88 7.25
CA ALA A 48 9.55 14.08 7.36
C ALA A 48 10.90 13.78 8.05
N MET A 49 10.90 12.88 9.02
CA MET A 49 12.13 12.45 9.69
C MET A 49 12.99 11.59 8.77
N ASP A 50 12.40 10.64 8.07
CA ASP A 50 13.07 9.76 7.12
C ASP A 50 13.67 10.54 5.95
N GLU A 51 12.93 11.51 5.40
CA GLU A 51 13.44 12.43 4.37
C GLU A 51 14.63 13.27 4.90
N ALA A 52 14.53 13.80 6.12
CA ALA A 52 15.59 14.63 6.71
C ALA A 52 16.91 13.88 6.93
N ILE A 53 16.87 12.56 7.06
CA ILE A 53 18.07 11.71 7.19
C ILE A 53 18.43 10.97 5.89
N GLY A 54 17.69 11.17 4.81
CA GLY A 54 17.92 10.47 3.54
C GLY A 54 17.64 8.96 3.61
N SER A 55 16.70 8.56 4.47
CA SER A 55 16.32 7.17 4.69
C SER A 55 15.68 6.54 3.45
N LYS A 56 16.07 5.31 3.14
CA LYS A 56 15.42 4.49 2.10
C LYS A 56 14.06 3.95 2.54
N SER A 57 13.57 4.28 3.74
CA SER A 57 12.27 3.86 4.25
C SER A 57 11.15 4.86 3.96
N ALA A 58 11.48 6.09 3.52
CA ALA A 58 10.49 7.14 3.21
C ALA A 58 9.40 6.72 2.21
N TRP A 59 9.68 5.78 1.30
CA TRP A 59 8.67 5.29 0.36
C TRP A 59 7.57 4.47 1.05
N MET A 60 7.89 3.73 2.11
CA MET A 60 6.90 2.98 2.90
C MET A 60 5.95 3.93 3.62
N ASP A 61 6.47 5.01 4.21
CA ASP A 61 5.61 6.01 4.87
C ASP A 61 4.64 6.66 3.87
N ARG A 62 5.06 6.87 2.61
CA ARG A 62 4.18 7.34 1.54
C ARG A 62 3.13 6.31 1.13
N LEU A 63 3.47 5.02 1.09
CA LEU A 63 2.47 3.98 0.86
C LEU A 63 1.46 3.92 2.02
N ASN A 64 1.91 4.03 3.27
CA ASN A 64 1.03 4.07 4.43
C ASN A 64 0.08 5.26 4.39
N LEU A 65 0.57 6.45 4.01
CA LEU A 65 -0.29 7.60 3.73
C LEU A 65 -1.29 7.31 2.59
N GLY A 66 -0.86 6.61 1.55
CA GLY A 66 -1.74 6.14 0.47
C GLY A 66 -2.91 5.29 0.99
N LEU A 67 -2.68 4.38 1.94
CA LEU A 67 -3.73 3.60 2.58
C LEU A 67 -4.74 4.50 3.31
N VAL A 68 -4.25 5.50 4.05
CA VAL A 68 -5.11 6.47 4.76
C VAL A 68 -5.96 7.29 3.78
N LEU A 69 -5.36 7.76 2.68
CA LEU A 69 -6.09 8.51 1.66
C LEU A 69 -7.17 7.67 0.99
N LEU A 70 -6.88 6.41 0.67
CA LEU A 70 -7.86 5.47 0.13
C LEU A 70 -9.00 5.20 1.12
N ALA A 71 -8.69 5.03 2.41
CA ALA A 71 -9.71 4.84 3.45
C ALA A 71 -10.65 6.05 3.59
N ARG A 72 -10.19 7.26 3.22
CA ARG A 72 -11.01 8.47 3.16
C ARG A 72 -11.65 8.75 1.79
N GLY A 73 -11.41 7.89 0.79
CA GLY A 73 -11.88 8.08 -0.58
C GLY A 73 -11.12 9.13 -1.39
N ASP A 74 -9.94 9.59 -0.94
CA ASP A 74 -9.06 10.44 -1.75
C ASP A 74 -8.19 9.58 -2.69
N PHE A 75 -8.85 9.00 -3.70
CA PHE A 75 -8.22 8.16 -4.72
C PHE A 75 -7.18 8.93 -5.54
N ALA A 76 -7.42 10.21 -5.81
CA ALA A 76 -6.50 11.06 -6.57
C ALA A 76 -5.22 11.33 -5.78
N GLY A 77 -5.33 11.61 -4.48
CA GLY A 77 -4.20 11.75 -3.57
C GLY A 77 -3.39 10.47 -3.45
N ALA A 78 -4.05 9.33 -3.23
CA ALA A 78 -3.39 8.04 -3.19
C ALA A 78 -2.62 7.74 -4.49
N GLN A 79 -3.22 7.99 -5.65
CA GLN A 79 -2.57 7.77 -6.94
C GLN A 79 -1.32 8.62 -7.13
N ARG A 80 -1.34 9.88 -6.66
CA ARG A 80 -0.14 10.75 -6.69
C ARG A 80 0.99 10.19 -5.82
N LEU A 81 0.67 9.71 -4.63
CA LEU A 81 1.67 9.10 -3.73
C LEU A 81 2.25 7.82 -4.32
N SER A 82 1.43 6.89 -4.81
CA SER A 82 1.94 5.65 -5.42
C SER A 82 2.79 5.94 -6.67
N ALA A 83 2.42 6.94 -7.47
CA ALA A 83 3.23 7.37 -8.62
C ALA A 83 4.57 8.01 -8.21
N GLN A 84 4.59 8.75 -7.10
CA GLN A 84 5.83 9.27 -6.54
C GLN A 84 6.73 8.13 -6.06
N VAL A 85 6.18 7.19 -5.29
CA VAL A 85 6.91 6.00 -4.81
C VAL A 85 7.50 5.20 -5.98
N ALA A 86 6.71 4.95 -7.04
CA ALA A 86 7.20 4.24 -8.23
C ALA A 86 8.43 4.94 -8.87
N ARG A 87 8.44 6.28 -8.93
CA ARG A 87 9.57 7.05 -9.45
C ARG A 87 10.79 6.99 -8.54
N GLU A 88 10.58 7.05 -7.22
CA GLU A 88 11.66 7.00 -6.22
C GLU A 88 12.36 5.64 -6.20
N LEU A 89 11.59 4.55 -6.27
CA LEU A 89 12.14 3.20 -6.32
C LEU A 89 12.81 2.90 -7.68
N GLY A 90 12.26 3.46 -8.76
CA GLY A 90 12.80 3.32 -10.11
C GLY A 90 12.70 1.89 -10.67
N PRO A 91 13.34 1.62 -11.81
CA PRO A 91 13.24 0.32 -12.50
C PRO A 91 13.93 -0.83 -11.76
N GLY A 92 14.82 -0.54 -10.80
CA GLY A 92 15.52 -1.54 -9.99
C GLY A 92 14.80 -1.89 -8.68
N ALA A 93 13.53 -1.49 -8.54
CA ALA A 93 12.71 -1.83 -7.38
C ALA A 93 12.56 -3.35 -7.24
N GLU A 94 12.67 -3.85 -6.01
CA GLU A 94 12.48 -5.27 -5.71
C GLU A 94 11.06 -5.71 -6.09
N PRO A 95 10.84 -6.98 -6.51
CA PRO A 95 9.52 -7.48 -6.91
C PRO A 95 8.42 -7.22 -5.87
N SER A 96 8.73 -7.38 -4.58
CA SER A 96 7.80 -7.12 -3.48
C SER A 96 7.43 -5.64 -3.35
N GLN A 97 8.38 -4.72 -3.56
CA GLN A 97 8.12 -3.29 -3.53
C GLN A 97 7.22 -2.87 -4.70
N ARG A 98 7.51 -3.38 -5.91
CA ARG A 98 6.67 -3.14 -7.10
C ARG A 98 5.26 -3.67 -6.88
N CYS A 99 5.13 -4.85 -6.31
CA CYS A 99 3.84 -5.46 -5.97
C CYS A 99 2.98 -4.54 -5.08
N LEU A 100 3.55 -4.02 -3.99
CA LEU A 100 2.85 -3.10 -3.07
C LEU A 100 2.35 -1.85 -3.80
N VAL A 101 3.23 -1.24 -4.62
CA VAL A 101 2.91 -0.01 -5.36
C VAL A 101 1.82 -0.23 -6.40
N LEU A 102 1.91 -1.33 -7.17
CA LEU A 102 0.92 -1.65 -8.21
C LEU A 102 -0.43 -1.94 -7.58
N THR A 103 -0.46 -2.72 -6.49
CA THR A 103 -1.71 -3.06 -5.80
C THR A 103 -2.38 -1.82 -5.22
N GLN A 104 -1.62 -0.87 -4.65
CA GLN A 104 -2.16 0.38 -4.14
C GLN A 104 -2.81 1.27 -5.21
N ARG A 105 -2.38 1.15 -6.47
CA ARG A 105 -2.94 1.93 -7.59
C ARG A 105 -4.27 1.40 -8.09
N LEU A 106 -4.55 0.11 -7.90
CA LEU A 106 -5.75 -0.55 -8.44
C LEU A 106 -7.07 0.13 -8.02
N PRO A 107 -7.28 0.48 -6.73
CA PRO A 107 -8.46 1.23 -6.31
C PRO A 107 -8.64 2.53 -7.07
N SER A 108 -7.59 3.34 -7.21
CA SER A 108 -7.67 4.64 -7.86
C SER A 108 -7.88 4.54 -9.37
N LEU A 109 -7.30 3.54 -10.02
CA LEU A 109 -7.52 3.26 -11.44
C LEU A 109 -8.96 2.77 -11.70
N ALA A 110 -9.46 1.86 -10.84
CA ALA A 110 -10.85 1.46 -10.87
C ALA A 110 -11.75 2.67 -10.63
N HIS A 111 -11.41 3.52 -9.66
CA HIS A 111 -12.16 4.74 -9.36
C HIS A 111 -12.21 5.73 -10.55
N ALA A 112 -11.13 5.83 -11.32
CA ALA A 112 -11.10 6.65 -12.53
C ALA A 112 -11.85 6.01 -13.72
N GLY A 113 -12.17 4.71 -13.65
CA GLY A 113 -12.66 3.95 -14.81
C GLY A 113 -11.59 3.75 -15.90
N ASP A 114 -10.31 3.87 -15.55
CA ASP A 114 -9.19 3.67 -16.47
C ASP A 114 -8.87 2.18 -16.62
N TRP A 115 -9.77 1.45 -17.28
CA TRP A 115 -9.70 -0.01 -17.41
C TRP A 115 -8.49 -0.50 -18.22
N ALA A 116 -7.97 0.34 -19.12
CA ALA A 116 -6.77 0.03 -19.89
C ALA A 116 -5.55 -0.03 -18.97
N ALA A 117 -5.31 1.02 -18.18
CA ALA A 117 -4.21 1.03 -17.21
C ALA A 117 -4.44 0.02 -16.07
N TRP A 118 -5.69 -0.14 -15.64
CA TRP A 118 -6.07 -1.09 -14.59
C TRP A 118 -5.73 -2.53 -14.97
N SER A 119 -6.06 -2.97 -16.19
CA SER A 119 -5.82 -4.36 -16.63
C SER A 119 -4.34 -4.70 -16.71
N VAL A 120 -3.52 -3.76 -17.19
CA VAL A 120 -2.05 -3.91 -17.20
C VAL A 120 -1.52 -3.99 -15.77
N THR A 121 -1.97 -3.09 -14.90
CA THR A 121 -1.55 -3.02 -13.50
C THR A 121 -1.91 -4.29 -12.73
N LEU A 122 -3.12 -4.82 -12.90
CA LEU A 122 -3.56 -6.05 -12.23
C LEU A 122 -2.75 -7.26 -12.70
N THR A 123 -2.51 -7.35 -14.02
CA THR A 123 -1.75 -8.46 -14.59
C THR A 123 -0.35 -8.52 -14.01
N GLU A 124 0.33 -7.37 -13.95
CA GLU A 124 1.67 -7.27 -13.37
C GLU A 124 1.67 -7.53 -11.86
N ALA A 125 0.73 -6.95 -11.11
CA ALA A 125 0.61 -7.17 -9.67
C ALA A 125 0.40 -8.66 -9.34
N ARG A 126 -0.46 -9.35 -10.08
CA ARG A 126 -0.72 -10.79 -9.89
C ARG A 126 0.53 -11.64 -10.12
N LEU A 127 1.29 -11.37 -11.19
CA LEU A 127 2.53 -12.09 -11.47
C LEU A 127 3.55 -11.91 -10.34
N LEU A 128 3.67 -10.68 -9.82
CA LEU A 128 4.59 -10.38 -8.72
C LEU A 128 4.14 -11.01 -7.39
N LEU A 129 2.84 -11.08 -7.13
CA LEU A 129 2.30 -11.78 -5.96
C LEU A 129 2.63 -13.27 -6.00
N GLU A 130 2.47 -13.90 -7.17
CA GLU A 130 2.83 -15.31 -7.38
C GLU A 130 4.35 -15.54 -7.21
N GLU A 131 5.17 -14.68 -7.83
CA GLU A 131 6.64 -14.76 -7.74
C GLU A 131 7.15 -14.60 -6.30
N THR A 132 6.60 -13.63 -5.56
CA THR A 132 7.09 -13.28 -4.23
C THR A 132 6.49 -14.15 -3.12
N GLY A 133 5.33 -14.77 -3.36
CA GLY A 133 4.52 -15.42 -2.34
C GLY A 133 4.04 -14.45 -1.25
N LEU A 134 4.07 -13.14 -1.51
CA LEU A 134 3.68 -12.12 -0.54
C LEU A 134 2.19 -12.25 -0.23
N ALA A 135 1.89 -12.39 1.05
CA ALA A 135 0.54 -12.40 1.58
C ALA A 135 0.47 -11.37 2.71
N ASP A 136 -0.37 -10.36 2.54
CA ASP A 136 -0.51 -9.26 3.50
C ASP A 136 -1.95 -8.74 3.56
N GLY A 137 -2.37 -8.30 4.76
CA GLY A 137 -3.75 -7.86 5.00
C GLY A 137 -4.10 -6.57 4.26
N ASP A 138 -3.15 -5.65 4.09
CA ASP A 138 -3.38 -4.40 3.35
C ASP A 138 -3.49 -4.68 1.85
N LEU A 139 -2.73 -5.63 1.32
CA LEU A 139 -2.88 -6.09 -0.07
C LEU A 139 -4.28 -6.67 -0.30
N ALA A 140 -4.75 -7.54 0.59
CA ALA A 140 -6.10 -8.10 0.49
C ALA A 140 -7.17 -7.00 0.54
N TRP A 141 -7.04 -6.04 1.46
CA TRP A 141 -7.96 -4.90 1.56
C TRP A 141 -7.94 -3.99 0.32
N LEU A 142 -6.76 -3.67 -0.22
CA LEU A 142 -6.61 -2.88 -1.44
C LEU A 142 -7.30 -3.55 -2.64
N LEU A 143 -7.17 -4.87 -2.77
CA LEU A 143 -7.82 -5.64 -3.83
C LEU A 143 -9.34 -5.66 -3.66
N GLU A 144 -9.86 -5.79 -2.44
CA GLU A 144 -11.30 -5.66 -2.15
C GLU A 144 -11.82 -4.28 -2.52
N LEU A 145 -11.11 -3.22 -2.13
CA LEU A 145 -11.48 -1.84 -2.45
C LEU A 145 -11.51 -1.62 -3.97
N ALA A 146 -10.51 -2.13 -4.70
CA ALA A 146 -10.49 -2.08 -6.16
C ALA A 146 -11.69 -2.80 -6.79
N GLY A 147 -12.07 -3.96 -6.24
CA GLY A 147 -13.26 -4.70 -6.67
C GLY A 147 -14.56 -3.93 -6.41
N ALA A 148 -14.69 -3.31 -5.24
CA ALA A 148 -15.84 -2.48 -4.90
C ALA A 148 -15.96 -1.26 -5.84
N GLU A 149 -14.85 -0.57 -6.12
CA GLU A 149 -14.84 0.54 -7.08
C GLU A 149 -15.16 0.09 -8.51
N ALA A 150 -14.76 -1.13 -8.90
CA ALA A 150 -15.12 -1.70 -10.19
C ALA A 150 -16.63 -2.02 -10.30
N LEU A 151 -17.22 -2.64 -9.27
CA LEU A 151 -18.66 -2.88 -9.21
C LEU A 151 -19.46 -1.58 -9.25
N ALA A 152 -19.03 -0.55 -8.53
CA ALA A 152 -19.65 0.77 -8.55
C ALA A 152 -19.69 1.42 -9.95
N ARG A 153 -18.86 0.96 -10.88
CA ARG A 153 -18.79 1.41 -12.27
C ARG A 153 -19.40 0.43 -13.26
N GLY A 154 -20.06 -0.62 -12.79
CA GLY A 154 -20.64 -1.68 -13.62
C GLY A 154 -19.59 -2.57 -14.29
N ALA A 155 -18.32 -2.49 -13.90
CA ALA A 155 -17.24 -3.29 -14.45
C ALA A 155 -17.15 -4.65 -13.73
N VAL A 156 -18.12 -5.53 -14.03
CA VAL A 156 -18.29 -6.82 -13.34
C VAL A 156 -17.10 -7.75 -13.54
N GLU A 157 -16.58 -7.88 -14.76
CA GLU A 157 -15.44 -8.75 -15.04
C GLU A 157 -14.15 -8.28 -14.32
N PRO A 158 -13.74 -7.00 -14.39
CA PRO A 158 -12.66 -6.49 -13.54
C PRO A 158 -12.87 -6.75 -12.05
N ALA A 159 -14.08 -6.53 -11.53
CA ALA A 159 -14.38 -6.83 -10.13
C ALA A 159 -14.18 -8.31 -9.79
N GLN A 160 -14.66 -9.23 -10.63
CA GLN A 160 -14.49 -10.67 -10.44
C GLN A 160 -13.01 -11.06 -10.35
N LEU A 161 -12.19 -10.56 -11.27
CA LEU A 161 -10.76 -10.88 -11.32
C LEU A 161 -10.02 -10.42 -10.06
N VAL A 162 -10.24 -9.17 -9.63
CA VAL A 162 -9.51 -8.62 -8.48
C VAL A 162 -10.02 -9.16 -7.14
N LEU A 163 -11.31 -9.46 -7.03
CA LEU A 163 -11.89 -10.07 -5.83
C LEU A 163 -11.48 -11.54 -5.66
N ALA A 164 -11.26 -12.27 -6.76
CA ALA A 164 -10.66 -13.59 -6.70
C ALA A 164 -9.23 -13.54 -6.12
N LEU A 165 -8.43 -12.57 -6.56
CA LEU A 165 -7.08 -12.34 -6.05
C LEU A 165 -7.09 -11.90 -4.56
N ALA A 166 -8.05 -11.06 -4.17
CA ALA A 166 -8.26 -10.73 -2.75
C ALA A 166 -8.56 -11.98 -1.91
N ALA A 167 -9.41 -12.87 -2.42
CA ALA A 167 -9.74 -14.12 -1.74
C ALA A 167 -8.53 -15.06 -1.62
N GLU A 168 -7.65 -15.11 -2.62
CA GLU A 168 -6.38 -15.85 -2.54
C GLU A 168 -5.48 -15.31 -1.42
N GLN A 169 -5.34 -13.97 -1.31
CA GLN A 169 -4.59 -13.33 -0.23
C GLN A 169 -5.16 -13.69 1.15
N TRP A 170 -6.48 -13.62 1.32
CA TRP A 170 -7.10 -14.02 2.59
C TRP A 170 -6.93 -15.50 2.91
N ARG A 171 -6.98 -16.40 1.92
CA ARG A 171 -6.70 -17.82 2.14
C ARG A 171 -5.25 -18.05 2.57
N ALA A 172 -4.29 -17.36 1.94
CA ALA A 172 -2.88 -17.42 2.32
C ALA A 172 -2.65 -16.94 3.76
N LEU A 173 -3.45 -15.98 4.23
CA LEU A 173 -3.44 -15.50 5.61
C LEU A 173 -4.24 -16.37 6.61
N GLY A 174 -4.78 -17.52 6.18
CA GLY A 174 -5.58 -18.40 7.03
C GLY A 174 -6.96 -17.83 7.39
N ARG A 175 -7.52 -16.96 6.55
CA ARG A 175 -8.82 -16.27 6.72
C ARG A 175 -9.84 -16.68 5.65
N PRO A 176 -10.29 -17.95 5.62
CA PRO A 176 -11.23 -18.44 4.60
C PRO A 176 -12.62 -17.76 4.69
N ASP A 177 -12.99 -17.27 5.87
CA ASP A 177 -14.17 -16.44 6.10
C ASP A 177 -14.15 -15.15 5.27
N ARG A 178 -13.02 -14.44 5.32
CA ARG A 178 -12.79 -13.22 4.54
C ARG A 178 -12.70 -13.53 3.05
N ALA A 179 -12.04 -14.63 2.69
CA ALA A 179 -11.94 -15.06 1.30
C ALA A 179 -13.31 -15.31 0.65
N ALA A 180 -14.23 -15.96 1.37
CA ALA A 180 -15.59 -16.18 0.88
C ALA A 180 -16.37 -14.86 0.79
N ALA A 181 -16.24 -13.98 1.79
CA ALA A 181 -16.89 -12.67 1.79
C ALA A 181 -16.47 -11.81 0.60
N ALA A 182 -15.18 -11.81 0.25
CA ALA A 182 -14.65 -11.05 -0.89
C ALA A 182 -15.31 -11.44 -2.22
N THR A 183 -15.68 -12.70 -2.44
CA THR A 183 -16.30 -13.15 -3.69
C THR A 183 -17.83 -13.07 -3.68
N ASN A 184 -18.46 -13.09 -2.51
CA ASN A 184 -19.93 -13.12 -2.39
C ASN A 184 -20.61 -11.80 -2.79
N VAL A 185 -19.86 -10.71 -2.95
CA VAL A 185 -20.40 -9.40 -3.37
C VAL A 185 -20.65 -9.31 -4.88
N ILE A 186 -20.20 -10.30 -5.65
CA ILE A 186 -20.39 -10.36 -7.09
C ILE A 186 -21.84 -10.81 -7.37
N PRO A 187 -22.64 -10.06 -8.18
CA PRO A 187 -23.98 -10.49 -8.55
C PRO A 187 -23.97 -11.85 -9.25
N ALA A 188 -24.96 -12.70 -8.96
CA ALA A 188 -25.17 -13.92 -9.73
C ALA A 188 -25.52 -13.54 -11.18
N THR A 189 -24.77 -14.12 -12.13
CA THR A 189 -25.00 -13.99 -13.57
C THR A 189 -26.29 -14.67 -14.01
#